data_AF-A0A1D1ZPY0-F1
#
_entry.id   AF-A0A1D1ZPY0-F1
#
_cell.length_a   1.000
_cell.length_b   1.000
_cell.length_c   1.000
_cell.angle_alpha   90.00
_cell.angle_beta   90.00
_cell.angle_gamma   90.00
#
_symmetry.space_group_name_H-M   'P 1'
#
loop_
_entity.id
_entity.type
_entity.pdbx_description
1 polymer ?
#
loop_
_entity_poly.entity_id
_entity_poly.type
_entity_poly.pdbx_seq_one_letter_code
_entity_poly.pdbx_strand_id
1 'polypeptide(L)'
;MVRPVRQILSGAAELIGSLEQCHMSIRCPDGGPGGSKRLKFTHTEFSPYAMLSVVASLTPYSDFNQSPRNMYQCQMAKQTMGFPIHATEHRADNKTYRLHTPQTPLARTRRYSKYHMDEYPNGTNAVVAVLAYTGYDMEDAMILNKSSIERGFAHASIYKSINVNLRDERGRDLKFEANTSAKRRDGTVRPKGAFGEEYPQAIPSHATFASTKDQGVSVVGTHADALLIDSDGLPHVGCPIWPGQPYYNAKETLTGSNKAGKLKGEETAIIEQVTVIGGGKGADIKQASIKMRFNRNPVIGAPSGAMSMKYPGMEVKGVPKECSVLCRR
;
A
#
# COMPACT_ATOMS: atom_id res chain seq x y z
N MET A 1 6.19 34.31 -3.87
CA MET A 1 5.50 33.29 -4.69
C MET A 1 5.32 33.88 -6.07
N VAL A 2 5.75 33.18 -7.12
CA VAL A 2 5.64 33.64 -8.52
C VAL A 2 4.91 32.60 -9.35
N ARG A 3 4.20 33.02 -10.40
CA ARG A 3 3.53 32.12 -11.33
C ARG A 3 3.63 32.63 -12.78
N PRO A 4 3.67 31.74 -13.78
CA PRO A 4 3.72 32.14 -15.18
C PRO A 4 2.33 32.53 -15.71
N VAL A 5 2.27 33.65 -16.42
CA VAL A 5 1.14 34.06 -17.25
C VAL A 5 1.63 34.52 -18.62
N ARG A 6 0.74 34.65 -19.59
CA ARG A 6 1.07 35.10 -20.93
C ARG A 6 0.75 36.57 -21.10
N GLN A 7 1.72 37.37 -21.51
CA GLN A 7 1.49 38.76 -21.86
C GLN A 7 0.80 38.85 -23.23
N ILE A 8 -0.23 39.69 -23.36
CA ILE A 8 -1.06 39.72 -24.59
C ILE A 8 -0.31 40.35 -25.77
N LEU A 9 0.46 41.42 -25.53
CA LEU A 9 1.13 42.17 -26.59
C LEU A 9 2.34 41.42 -27.16
N SER A 10 3.22 40.90 -26.30
CA SER A 10 4.43 40.17 -26.72
C SER A 10 4.18 38.69 -26.97
N GLY A 11 3.10 38.12 -26.40
CA GLY A 11 2.86 36.69 -26.38
C GLY A 11 3.81 35.89 -25.48
N ALA A 12 4.77 36.56 -24.81
CA ALA A 12 5.79 35.93 -23.98
C ALA A 12 5.24 35.46 -22.63
N ALA A 13 5.95 34.52 -22.00
CA ALA A 13 5.68 34.08 -20.64
C ALA A 13 6.32 35.06 -19.65
N GLU A 14 5.50 35.67 -18.80
CA GLU A 14 5.91 36.58 -17.74
C GLU A 14 5.62 35.96 -16.37
N LEU A 15 6.57 36.07 -15.44
CA LEU A 15 6.43 35.55 -14.07
C LEU A 15 5.91 36.67 -13.18
N ILE A 16 4.70 36.51 -12.65
CA ILE A 16 4.04 37.51 -11.81
C ILE A 16 4.02 37.06 -10.36
N GLY A 17 4.28 38.00 -9.46
CA GLY A 17 4.16 37.84 -8.01
C GLY A 17 2.74 38.09 -7.48
N SER A 18 2.48 37.66 -6.24
CA SER A 18 1.17 37.87 -5.61
C SER A 18 0.79 39.34 -5.41
N LEU A 19 1.76 40.22 -5.15
CA LEU A 19 1.52 41.66 -4.93
C LEU A 19 1.15 42.40 -6.23
N GLU A 20 1.81 42.02 -7.33
CA GLU A 20 1.54 42.54 -8.67
C GLU A 20 0.15 42.10 -9.15
N GLN A 21 -0.19 40.83 -8.92
CA GLN A 21 -1.48 40.27 -9.33
C GLN A 21 -2.68 41.04 -8.75
N CYS A 22 -2.58 41.64 -7.55
CA CYS A 22 -3.64 42.46 -6.95
C CYS A 22 -4.00 43.70 -7.79
N HIS A 23 -3.06 44.21 -8.58
CA HIS A 23 -3.22 45.44 -9.37
C HIS A 23 -3.38 45.16 -10.87
N MET A 24 -3.46 43.89 -11.27
CA MET A 24 -3.46 43.48 -12.67
C MET A 24 -4.73 42.75 -13.06
N SER A 25 -5.23 43.04 -14.27
CA SER A 25 -6.35 42.32 -14.88
C SER A 25 -5.83 41.21 -15.79
N ILE A 26 -6.02 39.95 -15.37
CA ILE A 26 -5.57 38.74 -16.07
C ILE A 26 -6.78 37.99 -16.62
N ARG A 27 -6.80 37.73 -17.92
CA ARG A 27 -7.89 37.03 -18.61
C ARG A 27 -7.75 35.51 -18.46
N CYS A 28 -8.79 34.83 -17.95
CA CYS A 28 -8.88 33.38 -17.98
C CYS A 28 -9.47 32.88 -19.33
N PRO A 29 -8.85 31.89 -19.99
CA PRO A 29 -9.41 31.24 -21.18
C PRO A 29 -10.31 30.08 -20.76
N ASP A 30 -11.42 30.41 -20.10
CA ASP A 30 -12.45 29.47 -19.61
C ASP A 30 -13.56 29.18 -20.65
N GLY A 31 -13.48 29.80 -21.83
CA GLY A 31 -14.50 29.69 -22.87
C GLY A 31 -15.73 30.58 -22.62
N GLY A 32 -15.77 31.31 -21.50
CA GLY A 32 -16.79 32.32 -21.21
C GLY A 32 -16.39 33.72 -21.72
N PRO A 33 -17.17 34.77 -21.40
CA PRO A 33 -16.84 36.15 -21.73
C PRO A 33 -15.56 36.68 -21.05
N GLY A 34 -14.85 35.85 -20.27
CA GLY A 34 -13.54 36.16 -19.70
C GLY A 34 -13.56 37.16 -18.55
N GLY A 35 -14.70 37.29 -17.84
CA GLY A 35 -14.87 38.22 -16.72
C GLY A 35 -15.66 39.49 -17.09
N SER A 36 -15.54 40.53 -16.26
CA SER A 36 -16.27 41.80 -16.42
C SER A 36 -15.94 42.49 -17.75
N LYS A 37 -16.95 42.72 -18.60
CA LYS A 37 -16.83 43.41 -19.91
C LYS A 37 -16.17 44.79 -19.87
N ARG A 38 -16.05 45.40 -18.69
CA ARG A 38 -15.47 46.73 -18.45
C ARG A 38 -13.96 46.72 -18.21
N LEU A 39 -13.33 45.57 -17.98
CA LEU A 39 -11.91 45.48 -17.65
C LEU A 39 -11.04 45.32 -18.90
N LYS A 40 -9.97 46.09 -18.99
CA LYS A 40 -8.93 45.94 -20.01
C LYS A 40 -7.89 44.94 -19.51
N PHE A 41 -7.76 43.81 -20.20
CA PHE A 41 -6.78 42.78 -19.84
C PHE A 41 -5.41 43.07 -20.44
N THR A 42 -4.36 42.92 -19.64
CA THR A 42 -2.95 43.05 -20.09
C THR A 42 -2.30 41.67 -20.27
N HIS A 43 -2.75 40.70 -19.50
CA HIS A 43 -2.23 39.32 -19.47
C HIS A 43 -3.37 38.31 -19.61
N THR A 44 -3.01 37.07 -19.94
CA THR A 44 -3.93 35.94 -20.00
C THR A 44 -3.30 34.68 -19.43
N GLU A 45 -4.10 33.78 -18.86
CA GLU A 45 -3.62 32.48 -18.40
C GLU A 45 -3.23 31.58 -19.58
N PHE A 46 -2.23 30.72 -19.38
CA PHE A 46 -1.92 29.65 -20.34
C PHE A 46 -3.02 28.59 -20.43
N SER A 47 -3.72 28.34 -19.32
CA SER A 47 -4.75 27.33 -19.20
C SER A 47 -5.62 27.65 -17.98
N PRO A 48 -6.95 27.43 -18.04
CA PRO A 48 -7.82 27.65 -16.88
C PRO A 48 -7.45 26.73 -15.71
N TYR A 49 -6.81 25.59 -15.98
CA TYR A 49 -6.39 24.64 -14.94
C TYR A 49 -5.15 25.11 -14.17
N ALA A 50 -4.44 26.16 -14.61
CA ALA A 50 -3.18 26.64 -14.02
C ALA A 50 -3.26 26.89 -12.51
N MET A 51 -4.44 27.30 -12.03
CA MET A 51 -4.72 27.54 -10.61
C MET A 51 -4.86 26.27 -9.77
N LEU A 52 -5.16 25.11 -10.38
CA LEU A 52 -5.41 23.87 -9.66
C LEU A 52 -4.09 23.19 -9.27
N SER A 53 -4.07 22.62 -8.06
CA SER A 53 -2.98 21.77 -7.59
C SER A 53 -2.83 20.52 -8.44
N VAL A 54 -1.69 19.83 -8.32
CA VAL A 54 -1.45 18.56 -9.03
C VAL A 54 -2.60 17.59 -8.76
N VAL A 55 -2.92 17.31 -7.49
CA VAL A 55 -3.97 16.37 -7.10
C VAL A 55 -5.36 16.84 -7.56
N ALA A 56 -5.69 18.11 -7.39
CA ALA A 56 -6.99 18.64 -7.81
C ALA A 56 -7.20 18.52 -9.33
N SER A 57 -6.12 18.67 -10.11
CA SER A 57 -6.17 18.56 -11.56
C SER A 57 -6.24 17.14 -12.11
N LEU A 58 -6.15 16.12 -11.25
CA LEU A 58 -6.36 14.72 -11.61
C LEU A 58 -7.83 14.32 -11.53
N THR A 59 -8.67 15.08 -10.80
CA THR A 59 -10.10 14.81 -10.71
C THR A 59 -10.77 15.08 -12.06
N PRO A 60 -11.36 14.07 -12.72
CA PRO A 60 -12.07 14.27 -13.97
C PRO A 60 -13.35 15.09 -13.72
N TYR A 61 -13.69 15.98 -14.65
CA TYR A 61 -14.92 16.79 -14.63
C TYR A 61 -15.18 17.51 -13.29
N SER A 62 -14.12 18.05 -12.68
CA SER A 62 -14.21 18.72 -11.37
C SER A 62 -15.20 19.90 -11.34
N ASP A 63 -15.46 20.50 -12.48
CA ASP A 63 -16.41 21.58 -12.71
C ASP A 63 -17.88 21.17 -12.58
N PHE A 64 -18.20 19.88 -12.71
CA PHE A 64 -19.55 19.32 -12.51
C PHE A 64 -19.82 18.95 -11.05
N ASN A 65 -18.79 19.00 -10.20
CA ASN A 65 -18.88 18.63 -8.78
C ASN A 65 -19.00 19.87 -7.91
N GLN A 66 -19.79 19.75 -6.83
CA GLN A 66 -19.78 20.76 -5.77
C GLN A 66 -18.38 20.87 -5.15
N SER A 67 -17.92 22.08 -4.84
CA SER A 67 -16.56 22.33 -4.36
C SER A 67 -16.12 21.47 -3.16
N PRO A 68 -16.94 21.14 -2.14
CA PRO A 68 -16.54 20.25 -1.05
C PRO A 68 -16.17 18.85 -1.51
N ARG A 69 -16.82 18.31 -2.55
CA ARG A 69 -16.54 16.97 -3.09
C ARG A 69 -15.14 16.90 -3.71
N ASN A 70 -14.74 17.94 -4.44
CA ASN A 70 -13.39 18.04 -4.99
C ASN A 70 -12.32 18.13 -3.89
N MET A 71 -12.61 18.82 -2.79
CA MET A 71 -11.70 18.87 -1.64
C MET A 71 -11.55 17.51 -0.97
N TYR A 72 -12.64 16.78 -0.73
CA TYR A 72 -12.59 15.43 -0.17
C TYR A 72 -11.81 14.48 -1.06
N GLN A 73 -11.99 14.55 -2.38
CA GLN A 73 -11.22 13.73 -3.31
C GLN A 73 -9.72 13.96 -3.18
N CYS A 74 -9.28 15.21 -3.01
CA CYS A 74 -7.87 15.53 -2.81
C CYS A 74 -7.30 14.93 -1.51
N GLN A 75 -8.12 14.81 -0.46
CA GLN A 75 -7.73 14.17 0.79
C GLN A 75 -7.65 12.64 0.63
N MET A 76 -8.66 12.04 0.00
CA MET A 76 -8.73 10.59 -0.19
C MET A 76 -7.64 10.09 -1.14
N ALA A 77 -7.36 10.81 -2.22
CA ALA A 77 -6.29 10.48 -3.17
C ALA A 77 -4.92 10.36 -2.49
N LYS A 78 -4.64 11.15 -1.45
CA LYS A 78 -3.37 11.08 -0.69
C LYS A 78 -3.29 9.89 0.26
N GLN A 79 -4.43 9.31 0.64
CA GLN A 79 -4.51 8.16 1.56
C GLN A 79 -4.70 6.83 0.81
N THR A 80 -4.88 6.90 -0.50
CA THR A 80 -5.17 5.73 -1.34
C THR A 80 -3.99 4.78 -1.39
N MET A 81 -4.27 3.48 -1.39
CA MET A 81 -3.26 2.48 -1.75
C MET A 81 -3.10 2.45 -3.26
N GLY A 82 -1.97 2.95 -3.75
CA GLY A 82 -1.61 2.87 -5.17
C GLY A 82 -0.44 1.94 -5.41
N PHE A 83 0.27 2.19 -6.50
CA PHE A 83 1.59 1.65 -6.74
C PHE A 83 2.64 2.69 -6.31
N PRO A 84 3.27 2.56 -5.12
CA PRO A 84 4.05 3.66 -4.56
C PRO A 84 5.46 3.79 -5.15
N ILE A 85 6.10 2.67 -5.51
CA ILE A 85 7.51 2.61 -5.91
C ILE A 85 7.78 1.44 -6.85
N HIS A 86 8.64 1.63 -7.85
CA HIS A 86 9.14 0.54 -8.70
C HIS A 86 10.20 -0.30 -7.97
N ALA A 87 11.18 0.35 -7.32
CA ALA A 87 12.28 -0.31 -6.62
C ALA A 87 11.92 -0.78 -5.20
N THR A 88 10.90 -1.64 -5.07
CA THR A 88 10.42 -2.14 -3.78
C THR A 88 11.50 -2.95 -3.03
N GLU A 89 12.38 -3.64 -3.75
CA GLU A 89 13.42 -4.52 -3.20
C GLU A 89 14.61 -3.75 -2.59
N HIS A 90 14.90 -2.55 -3.09
CA HIS A 90 16.06 -1.76 -2.67
C HIS A 90 15.75 -0.73 -1.58
N ARG A 91 14.50 -0.67 -1.10
CA ARG A 91 14.07 0.27 -0.06
C ARG A 91 13.69 -0.43 1.22
N ALA A 92 14.03 0.19 2.36
CA ALA A 92 13.70 -0.28 3.70
C ALA A 92 12.76 0.70 4.41
N ASP A 93 11.67 1.08 3.73
CA ASP A 93 10.65 1.96 4.33
C ASP A 93 9.92 1.24 5.47
N ASN A 94 9.50 1.99 6.49
CA ASN A 94 8.85 1.42 7.69
C ASN A 94 7.51 0.75 7.35
N LYS A 95 6.69 1.38 6.51
CA LYS A 95 5.40 0.86 6.06
C LYS A 95 5.06 1.37 4.67
N THR A 96 4.76 0.46 3.75
CA THR A 96 4.41 0.78 2.36
C THR A 96 3.17 -0.02 1.96
N TYR A 97 2.19 0.66 1.37
CA TYR A 97 0.97 0.03 0.87
C TYR A 97 1.06 -0.09 -0.64
N ARG A 98 0.87 -1.30 -1.17
CA ARG A 98 0.96 -1.57 -2.61
C ARG A 98 -0.28 -2.29 -3.09
N LEU A 99 -0.91 -1.71 -4.10
CA LEU A 99 -1.94 -2.37 -4.91
C LEU A 99 -1.27 -3.28 -5.96
N HIS A 100 -1.76 -4.50 -6.13
CA HIS A 100 -1.14 -5.48 -7.02
C HIS A 100 -1.52 -5.31 -8.48
N THR A 101 -2.78 -5.00 -8.75
CA THR A 101 -3.34 -4.91 -10.11
C THR A 101 -3.88 -3.51 -10.42
N PRO A 102 -3.06 -2.45 -10.27
CA PRO A 102 -3.52 -1.11 -10.58
C PRO A 102 -3.74 -0.95 -12.09
N GLN A 103 -4.63 -0.06 -12.49
CA GLN A 103 -4.97 0.22 -13.88
C GLN A 103 -4.97 1.72 -14.14
N THR A 104 -4.60 2.10 -15.37
CA THR A 104 -4.81 3.46 -15.87
C THR A 104 -6.31 3.77 -15.90
N PRO A 105 -6.76 4.92 -15.36
CA PRO A 105 -8.17 5.30 -15.40
C PRO A 105 -8.63 5.52 -16.83
N LEU A 106 -9.87 5.12 -17.15
CA LEU A 106 -10.46 5.35 -18.47
C LEU A 106 -10.71 6.84 -18.73
N ALA A 107 -11.27 7.55 -17.74
CA ALA A 107 -11.48 8.99 -17.79
C ALA A 107 -10.23 9.73 -17.30
N ARG A 108 -9.44 10.29 -18.23
CA ARG A 108 -8.16 10.94 -17.94
C ARG A 108 -8.20 12.44 -18.21
N THR A 109 -7.54 13.21 -17.35
CA THR A 109 -7.27 14.63 -17.62
C THR A 109 -6.00 14.77 -18.45
N ARG A 110 -5.87 15.85 -19.23
CA ARG A 110 -4.63 16.15 -19.99
C ARG A 110 -3.39 16.24 -19.07
N ARG A 111 -3.60 16.61 -17.80
CA ARG A 111 -2.52 16.69 -16.81
C ARG A 111 -2.08 15.34 -16.26
N TYR A 112 -2.96 14.35 -16.25
CA TYR A 112 -2.61 12.99 -15.86
C TYR A 112 -1.44 12.47 -16.72
N SER A 113 -1.53 12.64 -18.05
CA SER A 113 -0.44 12.29 -18.97
C SER A 113 0.77 13.21 -18.85
N LYS A 114 0.57 14.51 -18.61
CA LYS A 114 1.69 15.47 -18.42
C LYS A 114 2.56 15.13 -17.21
N TYR A 115 1.96 14.62 -16.14
CA TYR A 115 2.68 14.24 -14.92
C TYR A 115 3.10 12.77 -14.91
N HIS A 116 2.91 12.03 -16.01
CA HIS A 116 3.26 10.61 -16.10
C HIS A 116 2.67 9.76 -14.95
N MET A 117 1.43 10.05 -14.56
CA MET A 117 0.75 9.33 -13.47
C MET A 117 0.48 7.85 -13.81
N ASP A 118 0.66 7.44 -15.07
CA ASP A 118 0.65 6.05 -15.52
C ASP A 118 1.78 5.21 -14.90
N GLU A 119 2.89 5.82 -14.47
CA GLU A 119 3.98 5.12 -13.78
C GLU A 119 3.60 4.71 -12.36
N TYR A 120 2.73 5.52 -11.72
CA TYR A 120 2.27 5.34 -10.33
C TYR A 120 0.73 5.30 -10.28
N PRO A 121 0.11 4.26 -10.85
CA PRO A 121 -1.35 4.15 -10.89
C PRO A 121 -1.93 3.94 -9.49
N ASN A 122 -3.00 4.67 -9.18
CA ASN A 122 -3.56 4.79 -7.83
C ASN A 122 -4.94 4.14 -7.67
N GLY A 123 -5.31 3.20 -8.54
CA GLY A 123 -6.61 2.54 -8.48
C GLY A 123 -6.81 1.50 -9.58
N THR A 124 -8.04 1.02 -9.70
CA THR A 124 -8.48 0.03 -10.71
C THR A 124 -9.78 0.49 -11.34
N ASN A 125 -10.02 0.18 -12.62
CA ASN A 125 -11.32 0.42 -13.21
C ASN A 125 -12.32 -0.63 -12.70
N ALA A 126 -13.53 -0.18 -12.35
CA ALA A 126 -14.61 -1.03 -11.88
C ALA A 126 -15.89 -0.73 -12.65
N VAL A 127 -16.71 -1.75 -12.89
CA VAL A 127 -18.08 -1.57 -13.40
C VAL A 127 -18.96 -1.21 -12.21
N VAL A 128 -19.50 0.01 -12.23
CA VAL A 128 -20.37 0.54 -11.17
C VAL A 128 -21.80 0.55 -11.68
N ALA A 129 -22.72 -0.01 -10.91
CA ALA A 129 -24.15 0.05 -11.18
C ALA A 129 -24.82 0.87 -10.07
N VAL A 130 -25.58 1.90 -10.46
CA VAL A 130 -26.36 2.74 -9.53
C VAL A 130 -27.77 2.16 -9.47
N LEU A 131 -28.04 1.35 -8.44
CA LEU A 131 -29.25 0.55 -8.28
C LEU A 131 -29.63 0.54 -6.79
N ALA A 132 -30.92 0.55 -6.47
CA ALA A 132 -31.40 0.15 -5.16
C ALA A 132 -31.94 -1.29 -5.27
N TYR A 133 -31.18 -2.28 -4.80
CA TYR A 133 -31.52 -3.70 -4.99
C TYR A 133 -31.55 -4.51 -3.70
N THR A 134 -30.47 -4.50 -2.92
CA THR A 134 -30.30 -5.44 -1.81
C THR A 134 -30.70 -4.88 -0.45
N GLY A 135 -30.83 -3.55 -0.31
CA GLY A 135 -31.11 -2.88 0.95
C GLY A 135 -29.93 -2.87 1.93
N TYR A 136 -28.76 -3.41 1.54
CA TYR A 136 -27.52 -3.36 2.32
C TYR A 136 -26.60 -2.20 1.91
N ASP A 137 -27.06 -1.37 0.97
CA ASP A 137 -26.42 -0.19 0.38
C ASP A 137 -26.94 1.14 0.98
N MET A 138 -27.53 1.09 2.18
CA MET A 138 -27.99 2.28 2.90
C MET A 138 -26.82 3.09 3.48
N GLU A 139 -27.01 4.41 3.62
CA GLU A 139 -26.08 5.32 4.33
C GLU A 139 -24.63 5.19 3.85
N ASP A 140 -24.45 5.39 2.55
CA ASP A 140 -23.16 5.36 1.86
C ASP A 140 -22.48 3.97 1.81
N ALA A 141 -23.18 2.88 2.16
CA ALA A 141 -22.63 1.54 1.98
C ALA A 141 -22.55 1.14 0.49
N MET A 142 -21.47 0.44 0.12
CA MET A 142 -21.31 -0.14 -1.22
C MET A 142 -21.18 -1.65 -1.14
N ILE A 143 -21.66 -2.32 -2.18
CA ILE A 143 -21.63 -3.78 -2.29
C ILE A 143 -20.64 -4.17 -3.37
N LEU A 144 -19.74 -5.07 -3.00
CA LEU A 144 -18.77 -5.63 -3.93
C LEU A 144 -19.19 -7.02 -4.38
N ASN A 145 -18.96 -7.31 -5.66
CA ASN A 145 -19.17 -8.65 -6.20
C ASN A 145 -18.12 -9.61 -5.62
N LYS A 146 -18.59 -10.62 -4.87
CA LYS A 146 -17.73 -11.65 -4.27
C LYS A 146 -16.87 -12.37 -5.30
N SER A 147 -17.42 -12.68 -6.47
CA SER A 147 -16.67 -13.36 -7.54
C SER A 147 -15.53 -12.49 -8.09
N SER A 148 -15.68 -11.16 -8.08
CA SER A 148 -14.61 -10.25 -8.48
C SER A 148 -13.49 -10.19 -7.44
N ILE A 149 -13.84 -10.19 -6.15
CA ILE A 149 -12.85 -10.22 -5.05
C ILE A 149 -12.06 -11.53 -5.07
N GLU A 150 -12.74 -12.68 -5.23
CA GLU A 150 -12.08 -14.00 -5.34
C GLU A 150 -11.14 -14.08 -6.56
N ARG A 151 -11.36 -13.24 -7.58
CA ARG A 151 -10.47 -13.08 -8.76
C ARG A 151 -9.37 -12.03 -8.58
N GLY A 152 -9.22 -11.44 -7.39
CA GLY A 152 -8.16 -10.49 -7.08
C GLY A 152 -8.51 -9.02 -7.31
N PHE A 153 -9.81 -8.66 -7.37
CA PHE A 153 -10.21 -7.25 -7.38
C PHE A 153 -9.73 -6.54 -6.11
N ALA A 154 -9.08 -5.38 -6.26
CA ALA A 154 -8.53 -4.57 -5.17
C ALA A 154 -7.47 -5.25 -4.28
N HIS A 155 -6.82 -6.30 -4.78
CA HIS A 155 -5.84 -7.04 -3.98
C HIS A 155 -4.63 -6.16 -3.63
N ALA A 156 -4.32 -6.02 -2.34
CA ALA A 156 -3.23 -5.17 -1.87
C ALA A 156 -2.35 -5.89 -0.85
N SER A 157 -1.15 -5.38 -0.66
CA SER A 157 -0.23 -5.84 0.38
C SER A 157 0.44 -4.69 1.08
N ILE A 158 0.73 -4.90 2.36
CA ILE A 158 1.47 -3.97 3.18
C ILE A 158 2.86 -4.55 3.40
N TYR A 159 3.88 -3.78 3.05
CA TYR A 159 5.26 -4.09 3.41
C TYR A 159 5.59 -3.33 4.68
N LYS A 160 6.15 -4.03 5.67
CA LYS A 160 6.63 -3.45 6.92
C LYS A 160 8.05 -3.90 7.16
N SER A 161 8.98 -2.96 7.27
CA SER A 161 10.37 -3.26 7.59
C SER A 161 10.61 -3.06 9.08
N ILE A 162 11.25 -4.03 9.73
CA ILE A 162 11.69 -3.92 11.11
C ILE A 162 13.21 -3.98 11.13
N ASN A 163 13.83 -2.90 11.61
CA ASN A 163 15.26 -2.84 11.82
C ASN A 163 15.59 -3.36 13.21
N VAL A 164 16.30 -4.48 13.27
CA VAL A 164 16.79 -5.09 14.49
C VAL A 164 18.25 -4.70 14.66
N ASN A 165 18.55 -3.96 15.73
CA ASN A 165 19.91 -3.64 16.12
C ASN A 165 20.20 -4.33 17.45
N LEU A 166 21.26 -5.15 17.48
CA LEU A 166 21.68 -5.91 18.65
C LEU A 166 22.76 -5.18 19.46
N ARG A 167 23.26 -4.03 18.98
CA ARG A 167 24.13 -3.14 19.76
C ARG A 167 23.29 -2.48 20.85
N ASP A 168 23.29 -3.06 22.04
CA ASP A 168 22.61 -2.48 23.20
C ASP A 168 23.47 -1.36 23.81
N GLU A 169 22.86 -0.24 24.20
CA GLU A 169 23.54 0.88 24.89
C GLU A 169 24.05 0.47 26.28
N ARG A 170 23.57 -0.67 26.80
CA ARG A 170 23.94 -1.23 28.11
C ARG A 170 25.18 -2.14 28.08
N GLY A 171 25.93 -2.19 26.98
CA GLY A 171 27.16 -2.97 26.87
C GLY A 171 26.97 -4.49 26.77
N ARG A 172 25.75 -4.97 26.49
CA ARG A 172 25.48 -6.40 26.25
C ARG A 172 25.83 -6.77 24.82
N ASP A 173 26.74 -7.73 24.65
CA ASP A 173 27.10 -8.25 23.34
C ASP A 173 26.15 -9.39 22.95
N LEU A 174 25.17 -9.06 22.12
CA LEU A 174 24.17 -9.97 21.57
C LEU A 174 24.59 -10.38 20.16
N LYS A 175 24.50 -11.68 19.85
CA LYS A 175 24.75 -12.25 18.51
C LYS A 175 23.51 -12.96 18.01
N PHE A 176 23.23 -12.88 16.70
CA PHE A 176 22.19 -13.72 16.12
C PHE A 176 22.67 -15.18 16.10
N GLU A 177 21.89 -16.07 16.70
CA GLU A 177 22.15 -17.51 16.74
C GLU A 177 20.83 -18.29 16.81
N ALA A 178 20.77 -19.44 16.15
CA ALA A 178 19.63 -20.35 16.24
C ALA A 178 19.36 -20.80 17.68
N ASN A 179 18.08 -20.92 18.05
CA ASN A 179 17.70 -21.43 19.36
C ASN A 179 17.67 -22.98 19.35
N THR A 180 18.76 -23.63 19.74
CA THR A 180 18.82 -25.11 19.85
C THR A 180 17.93 -25.70 20.94
N SER A 181 17.42 -24.88 21.87
CA SER A 181 16.57 -25.31 22.99
C SER A 181 15.09 -24.94 22.84
N ALA A 182 14.65 -24.46 21.66
CA ALA A 182 13.24 -24.21 21.38
C ALA A 182 12.46 -25.54 21.38
N LYS A 183 11.66 -25.78 22.42
CA LYS A 183 10.72 -26.91 22.48
C LYS A 183 9.75 -26.80 21.31
N ARG A 184 9.61 -27.87 20.50
CA ARG A 184 8.56 -27.98 19.49
C ARG A 184 7.22 -27.73 20.18
N ARG A 185 6.51 -26.67 19.79
CA ARG A 185 5.10 -26.51 20.18
C ARG A 185 4.28 -27.48 19.34
N ASP A 186 4.19 -28.72 19.79
CA ASP A 186 3.16 -29.66 19.32
C ASP A 186 1.83 -29.20 19.92
N GLY A 187 1.16 -28.29 19.21
CA GLY A 187 -0.11 -27.70 19.60
C GLY A 187 -1.10 -27.83 18.45
N THR A 188 -2.12 -28.65 18.66
CA THR A 188 -3.21 -29.12 17.78
C THR A 188 -4.05 -28.06 17.06
N VAL A 189 -3.75 -26.76 17.19
CA VAL A 189 -4.50 -25.69 16.52
C VAL A 189 -3.67 -25.15 15.37
N ARG A 190 -4.08 -25.51 14.14
CA ARG A 190 -3.57 -24.86 12.93
C ARG A 190 -3.84 -23.37 13.08
N PRO A 191 -2.80 -22.52 13.10
CA PRO A 191 -3.03 -21.10 13.14
C PRO A 191 -3.79 -20.75 11.85
N LYS A 192 -4.99 -20.20 12.02
CA LYS A 192 -5.78 -19.66 10.92
C LYS A 192 -5.43 -18.19 10.84
N GLY A 193 -5.24 -17.66 9.63
CA GLY A 193 -5.06 -16.21 9.48
C GLY A 193 -6.27 -15.48 10.06
N ALA A 194 -6.15 -14.18 10.34
CA ALA A 194 -7.26 -13.34 10.80
C ALA A 194 -8.54 -13.46 9.93
N PHE A 195 -8.40 -13.99 8.70
CA PHE A 195 -9.46 -14.18 7.71
C PHE A 195 -9.72 -15.65 7.35
N GLY A 196 -9.30 -16.60 8.18
CA GLY A 196 -9.50 -18.04 7.94
C GLY A 196 -8.61 -18.66 6.86
N GLU A 197 -7.67 -17.89 6.30
CA GLU A 197 -6.69 -18.36 5.32
C GLU A 197 -5.74 -19.38 5.97
N GLU A 198 -5.58 -20.54 5.32
CA GLU A 198 -4.56 -21.53 5.63
C GLU A 198 -3.34 -21.24 4.74
N TYR A 199 -2.24 -20.79 5.32
CA TYR A 199 -0.99 -20.57 4.59
C TYR A 199 -0.22 -21.89 4.46
N PRO A 200 0.43 -22.16 3.31
CA PRO A 200 1.22 -23.37 3.11
C PRO A 200 2.43 -23.40 4.06
N GLN A 201 2.89 -24.61 4.39
CA GLN A 201 4.12 -24.75 5.18
C GLN A 201 5.33 -24.14 4.46
N ALA A 202 6.25 -23.57 5.25
CA ALA A 202 7.54 -23.09 4.75
C ALA A 202 8.37 -24.31 4.37
N ILE A 203 8.75 -24.41 3.11
CA ILE A 203 9.70 -25.42 2.65
C ILE A 203 11.10 -24.81 2.85
N PRO A 204 11.95 -25.38 3.71
CA PRO A 204 13.31 -24.89 3.89
C PRO A 204 14.07 -24.92 2.57
N SER A 205 14.84 -23.86 2.27
CA SER A 205 15.64 -23.75 1.04
C SER A 205 16.73 -24.81 0.90
N HIS A 206 17.04 -25.53 1.98
CA HIS A 206 18.05 -26.60 2.02
C HIS A 206 17.52 -27.99 1.64
N ALA A 207 16.23 -28.13 1.35
CA ALA A 207 15.70 -29.38 0.81
C ALA A 207 16.06 -29.48 -0.68
N THR A 208 16.81 -30.51 -1.05
CA THR A 208 16.98 -30.99 -2.44
C THR A 208 15.62 -31.03 -3.15
N PHE A 209 15.62 -30.94 -4.50
CA PHE A 209 14.45 -31.01 -5.40
C PHE A 209 13.61 -32.32 -5.31
N ALA A 210 13.61 -33.01 -4.18
CA ALA A 210 12.73 -34.14 -3.90
C ALA A 210 11.29 -33.66 -3.66
N SER A 211 10.32 -34.52 -3.98
CA SER A 211 8.90 -34.18 -3.83
C SER A 211 8.54 -33.98 -2.35
N THR A 212 7.61 -33.06 -2.06
CA THR A 212 7.12 -32.76 -0.70
C THR A 212 6.57 -33.99 0.05
N LYS A 213 6.14 -35.03 -0.68
CA LYS A 213 5.73 -36.33 -0.11
C LYS A 213 6.89 -37.15 0.44
N ASP A 214 8.06 -37.12 -0.23
CA ASP A 214 9.23 -37.93 0.16
C ASP A 214 9.93 -37.40 1.41
N GLN A 215 9.72 -36.12 1.73
CA GLN A 215 10.26 -35.46 2.92
C GLN A 215 9.30 -35.48 4.13
N GLY A 216 8.10 -36.05 3.99
CA GLY A 216 7.09 -36.05 5.05
C GLY A 216 6.55 -34.65 5.40
N VAL A 217 6.73 -33.66 4.51
CA VAL A 217 6.28 -32.28 4.71
C VAL A 217 4.84 -32.16 4.19
N SER A 218 3.89 -31.96 5.08
CA SER A 218 2.50 -31.73 4.68
C SER A 218 2.33 -30.30 4.15
N VAL A 219 1.54 -30.12 3.09
CA VAL A 219 1.22 -28.79 2.53
C VAL A 219 0.61 -27.86 3.60
N VAL A 220 -0.01 -28.45 4.63
CA VAL A 220 -0.64 -27.78 5.76
C VAL A 220 -0.12 -28.41 7.06
N GLY A 221 0.52 -27.64 7.94
CA GLY A 221 0.94 -28.14 9.25
C GLY A 221 1.50 -27.08 10.18
N THR A 222 1.62 -27.43 11.46
CA THR A 222 2.18 -26.61 12.53
C THR A 222 3.68 -26.40 12.31
N HIS A 223 4.11 -25.16 12.08
CA HIS A 223 5.53 -24.87 11.91
C HIS A 223 6.24 -25.03 13.26
N ALA A 224 7.17 -25.97 13.35
CA ALA A 224 8.14 -25.96 14.43
C ALA A 224 9.02 -24.72 14.29
N ASP A 225 9.27 -23.98 15.38
CA ASP A 225 10.13 -22.78 15.39
C ASP A 225 11.52 -23.03 14.75
N ALA A 226 11.99 -24.29 14.80
CA ALA A 226 13.27 -24.74 14.22
C ALA A 226 13.32 -24.78 12.68
N LEU A 227 12.19 -24.69 11.98
CA LEU A 227 12.13 -24.63 10.51
C LEU A 227 12.04 -23.19 9.97
N LEU A 228 11.86 -22.21 10.87
CA LEU A 228 11.62 -20.82 10.51
C LEU A 228 12.86 -19.95 10.66
N ILE A 229 13.72 -20.28 11.63
CA ILE A 229 14.96 -19.57 11.96
C ILE A 229 16.14 -20.45 11.53
N ASP A 230 17.02 -19.90 10.71
CA ASP A 230 18.23 -20.56 10.22
C ASP A 230 19.31 -20.59 11.33
N SER A 231 20.38 -21.33 11.09
CA SER A 231 21.60 -21.44 11.92
C SER A 231 22.15 -20.08 12.37
N ASP A 232 21.99 -19.04 11.53
CA ASP A 232 22.44 -17.68 11.79
C ASP A 232 21.52 -16.87 12.72
N GLY A 233 20.39 -17.43 13.17
CA GLY A 233 19.41 -16.74 14.03
C GLY A 233 18.46 -15.78 13.30
N LEU A 234 18.57 -15.68 11.97
CA LEU A 234 17.66 -14.93 11.10
C LEU A 234 16.64 -15.87 10.45
N PRO A 235 15.51 -15.34 9.96
CA PRO A 235 14.48 -16.19 9.42
C PRO A 235 14.62 -16.42 7.91
N HIS A 236 14.08 -17.55 7.43
CA HIS A 236 14.05 -17.86 6.01
C HIS A 236 13.12 -16.93 5.21
N VAL A 237 13.61 -16.41 4.08
CA VAL A 237 12.81 -15.63 3.14
C VAL A 237 11.72 -16.50 2.53
N GLY A 238 10.50 -15.97 2.45
CA GLY A 238 9.30 -16.65 1.95
C GLY A 238 8.50 -17.39 3.03
N CYS A 239 9.00 -17.49 4.25
CA CYS A 239 8.30 -18.17 5.34
C CYS A 239 7.11 -17.34 5.87
N PRO A 240 5.92 -17.93 6.07
CA PRO A 240 4.86 -17.31 6.85
C PRO A 240 5.22 -17.32 8.35
N ILE A 241 4.95 -16.21 9.04
CA ILE A 241 5.09 -16.03 10.49
C ILE A 241 3.70 -15.76 11.06
N TRP A 242 3.34 -16.53 12.09
CA TRP A 242 2.07 -16.36 12.79
C TRP A 242 2.16 -15.35 13.95
N PRO A 243 1.04 -14.72 14.33
CA PRO A 243 0.96 -13.89 15.54
C PRO A 243 1.61 -14.53 16.76
N GLY A 244 2.51 -13.80 17.43
CA GLY A 244 3.20 -14.26 18.63
C GLY A 244 4.33 -15.27 18.41
N GLN A 245 4.57 -15.74 17.19
CA GLN A 245 5.74 -16.58 16.89
C GLN A 245 7.03 -15.77 16.82
N PRO A 246 8.17 -16.35 17.26
CA PRO A 246 9.48 -15.72 17.10
C PRO A 246 9.93 -15.75 15.63
N TYR A 247 10.44 -14.64 15.12
CA TYR A 247 10.98 -14.52 13.75
C TYR A 247 12.47 -14.18 13.71
N TYR A 248 13.10 -13.88 14.84
CA TYR A 248 14.56 -13.92 14.97
C TYR A 248 14.92 -14.35 16.38
N ASN A 249 16.10 -14.91 16.53
CA ASN A 249 16.68 -15.20 17.84
C ASN A 249 18.08 -14.59 17.95
N ALA A 250 18.33 -13.94 19.09
CA ALA A 250 19.64 -13.43 19.45
C ALA A 250 20.02 -13.99 20.81
N LYS A 251 21.28 -14.38 20.98
CA LYS A 251 21.82 -14.92 22.22
C LYS A 251 22.87 -13.97 22.80
N GLU A 252 22.84 -13.80 24.11
CA GLU A 252 23.83 -13.01 24.84
C GLU A 252 25.07 -13.86 25.14
N THR A 253 26.26 -13.37 24.75
CA THR A 253 27.52 -14.14 24.86
C THR A 253 27.91 -14.46 26.31
N LEU A 254 27.60 -13.57 27.25
CA LEU A 254 28.02 -13.70 28.66
C LEU A 254 27.08 -14.57 29.49
N THR A 255 25.77 -14.39 29.33
CA THR A 255 24.75 -15.06 30.16
C THR A 255 24.16 -16.29 29.49
N GLY A 256 24.35 -16.44 28.18
CA GLY A 256 23.67 -17.45 27.37
C GLY A 256 22.16 -17.22 27.23
N SER A 257 21.63 -16.07 27.69
CA SER A 257 20.21 -15.75 27.64
C SER A 257 19.76 -15.47 26.21
N ASN A 258 18.56 -15.97 25.85
CA ASN A 258 17.98 -15.80 24.53
C ASN A 258 17.01 -14.61 24.50
N LYS A 259 17.16 -13.74 23.51
CA LYS A 259 16.26 -12.64 23.16
C LYS A 259 15.64 -12.92 21.78
N ALA A 260 14.38 -13.33 21.78
CA ALA A 260 13.63 -13.57 20.56
C ALA A 260 12.67 -12.42 20.24
N GLY A 261 12.67 -11.96 18.98
CA GLY A 261 11.67 -11.02 18.48
C GLY A 261 10.43 -11.76 18.03
N LYS A 262 9.28 -11.46 18.63
CA LYS A 262 7.99 -12.06 18.27
C LYS A 262 7.17 -11.13 17.38
N LEU A 263 6.42 -11.71 16.44
CA LEU A 263 5.48 -10.94 15.62
C LEU A 263 4.38 -10.37 16.51
N LYS A 264 4.28 -9.04 16.56
CA LYS A 264 3.22 -8.33 17.28
C LYS A 264 2.03 -8.08 16.36
N GLY A 265 0.82 -8.26 16.87
CA GLY A 265 -0.43 -8.07 16.15
C GLY A 265 -1.16 -9.39 15.90
N GLU A 266 -2.30 -9.32 15.21
CA GLU A 266 -3.19 -10.46 14.93
C GLU A 266 -3.07 -10.98 13.49
N GLU A 267 -2.29 -10.28 12.66
CA GLU A 267 -2.15 -10.61 11.23
C GLU A 267 -0.93 -11.48 10.98
N THR A 268 -1.12 -12.50 10.16
CA THR A 268 -0.03 -13.33 9.62
C THR A 268 0.80 -12.50 8.64
N ALA A 269 2.12 -12.68 8.70
CA ALA A 269 3.07 -11.99 7.84
C ALA A 269 3.88 -13.00 7.02
N ILE A 270 4.32 -12.64 5.83
CA ILE A 270 5.29 -13.41 5.06
C ILE A 270 6.61 -12.66 5.06
N ILE A 271 7.73 -13.35 5.23
CA ILE A 271 9.05 -12.73 5.19
C ILE A 271 9.40 -12.46 3.73
N GLU A 272 9.47 -11.19 3.35
CA GLU A 272 9.76 -10.80 1.97
C GLU A 272 11.26 -10.72 1.72
N GLN A 273 12.01 -10.16 2.67
CA GLN A 273 13.44 -9.90 2.50
C GLN A 273 14.11 -9.76 3.87
N VAL A 274 15.32 -10.33 3.98
CA VAL A 274 16.20 -10.13 5.12
C VAL A 274 17.49 -9.49 4.61
N THR A 275 17.79 -8.29 5.08
CA THR A 275 18.97 -7.52 4.68
C THR A 275 19.88 -7.35 5.90
N VAL A 276 21.06 -7.96 5.86
CA VAL A 276 22.09 -7.76 6.89
C VAL A 276 22.74 -6.40 6.68
N ILE A 277 22.84 -5.61 7.76
CA ILE A 277 23.39 -4.24 7.72
C ILE A 277 24.72 -4.23 8.48
N GLY A 278 25.80 -4.02 7.72
CA GLY A 278 27.15 -4.00 8.25
C GLY A 278 27.75 -5.40 8.44
N GLY A 279 29.06 -5.43 8.69
CA GLY A 279 29.86 -6.65 8.74
C GLY A 279 30.84 -6.68 7.57
N GLY A 280 32.12 -6.43 7.85
CA GLY A 280 33.19 -6.81 6.92
C GLY A 280 33.29 -8.34 6.85
N LYS A 281 34.05 -8.88 5.88
CA LYS A 281 34.32 -10.33 5.80
C LYS A 281 34.79 -10.86 7.16
N GLY A 282 33.99 -11.72 7.79
CA GLY A 282 34.30 -12.37 9.07
C GLY A 282 33.83 -11.64 10.34
N ALA A 283 33.07 -10.54 10.24
CA ALA A 283 32.52 -9.84 11.40
C ALA A 283 31.11 -10.34 11.77
N ASP A 284 30.84 -10.41 13.07
CA ASP A 284 29.53 -10.81 13.61
C ASP A 284 28.41 -9.89 13.10
N ILE A 285 27.28 -10.51 12.73
CA ILE A 285 26.08 -9.79 12.32
C ILE A 285 25.47 -9.12 13.56
N LYS A 286 25.51 -7.78 13.61
CA LYS A 286 24.94 -7.00 14.73
C LYS A 286 23.66 -6.25 14.37
N GLN A 287 23.36 -6.09 13.09
CA GLN A 287 22.17 -5.36 12.64
C GLN A 287 21.58 -6.02 11.39
N ALA A 288 20.26 -6.16 11.37
CA ALA A 288 19.51 -6.72 10.24
C ALA A 288 18.20 -5.97 10.06
N SER A 289 17.77 -5.79 8.81
CA SER A 289 16.45 -5.30 8.43
C SER A 289 15.62 -6.45 7.90
N ILE A 290 14.48 -6.72 8.55
CA ILE A 290 13.57 -7.80 8.18
C ILE A 290 12.31 -7.14 7.61
N LYS A 291 12.10 -7.31 6.30
CA LYS A 291 10.92 -6.83 5.58
C LYS A 291 9.88 -7.93 5.55
N MET A 292 8.69 -7.61 6.06
CA MET A 292 7.55 -8.50 6.11
C MET A 292 6.43 -7.97 5.21
N ARG A 293 5.73 -8.87 4.53
CA ARG A 293 4.57 -8.60 3.69
C ARG A 293 3.31 -9.12 4.37
N PHE A 294 2.33 -8.25 4.54
CA PHE A 294 1.00 -8.58 5.06
C PHE A 294 0.00 -8.51 3.91
N ASN A 295 -0.82 -9.55 3.78
CA ASN A 295 -1.86 -9.58 2.77
C ASN A 295 -3.06 -8.71 3.21
N ARG A 296 -3.60 -7.88 2.32
CA ARG A 296 -4.76 -7.03 2.55
C ARG A 296 -5.75 -7.18 1.42
N ASN A 297 -6.59 -8.20 1.54
CA ASN A 297 -7.76 -8.35 0.68
C ASN A 297 -8.84 -7.34 1.10
N PRO A 298 -9.72 -6.88 0.20
CA PRO A 298 -10.89 -6.11 0.59
C PRO A 298 -11.83 -6.96 1.43
N VAL A 299 -12.03 -6.57 2.70
CA VAL A 299 -12.90 -7.27 3.65
C VAL A 299 -14.12 -6.42 3.99
N ILE A 300 -15.21 -7.10 4.32
CA ILE A 300 -16.41 -6.51 4.91
C ILE A 300 -16.00 -5.69 6.15
N GLY A 301 -16.40 -4.43 6.26
CA GLY A 301 -16.02 -3.54 7.35
C GLY A 301 -14.80 -2.66 7.08
N ALA A 302 -14.02 -2.93 6.03
CA ALA A 302 -12.89 -2.08 5.69
C ALA A 302 -13.39 -0.73 5.15
N PRO A 303 -12.87 0.41 5.67
CA PRO A 303 -13.22 1.70 5.10
C PRO A 303 -12.72 1.74 3.64
N SER A 304 -13.64 2.00 2.73
CA SER A 304 -13.41 2.33 1.31
C SER A 304 -12.36 3.43 1.06
N GLY A 305 -11.81 4.07 2.09
CA GLY A 305 -10.75 5.07 1.96
C GLY A 305 -9.42 4.50 1.46
N ALA A 306 -9.20 3.19 1.64
CA ALA A 306 -8.00 2.51 1.16
C ALA A 306 -8.06 2.18 -0.34
N MET A 307 -9.27 2.11 -0.92
CA MET A 307 -9.53 1.92 -2.33
C MET A 307 -10.24 3.16 -2.87
N SER A 308 -9.47 4.17 -3.29
CA SER A 308 -10.06 5.45 -3.72
C SER A 308 -10.82 5.31 -5.02
N MET A 309 -12.10 4.98 -4.85
CA MET A 309 -13.19 5.74 -5.44
C MET A 309 -13.97 6.28 -4.25
N LYS A 310 -13.91 7.58 -3.95
CA LYS A 310 -14.74 8.14 -2.88
C LYS A 310 -15.63 9.28 -3.34
N TYR A 311 -16.91 8.94 -3.43
CA TYR A 311 -17.89 9.58 -2.55
C TYR A 311 -17.51 9.23 -1.09
N PRO A 312 -17.32 10.20 -0.19
CA PRO A 312 -16.63 10.00 1.08
C PRO A 312 -17.49 9.31 2.16
N GLY A 313 -16.93 8.27 2.79
CA GLY A 313 -17.39 7.69 4.06
C GLY A 313 -18.14 6.37 3.90
N MET A 314 -17.46 5.23 3.68
CA MET A 314 -18.17 3.99 3.34
C MET A 314 -17.51 2.76 3.93
N GLU A 315 -18.30 1.94 4.62
CA GLU A 315 -18.00 0.60 5.12
C GLU A 315 -18.52 -0.42 4.10
N VAL A 316 -17.67 -1.36 3.67
CA VAL A 316 -18.05 -2.38 2.67
C VAL A 316 -18.81 -3.51 3.36
N LYS A 317 -20.00 -3.90 2.87
CA LYS A 317 -20.65 -5.15 3.30
C LYS A 317 -20.62 -6.19 2.18
N GLY A 318 -20.15 -7.40 2.50
CA GLY A 318 -20.06 -8.52 1.55
C GLY A 318 -21.28 -9.43 1.66
N VAL A 319 -21.86 -9.78 0.52
CA VAL A 319 -23.06 -10.63 0.42
C VAL A 319 -22.65 -12.10 0.19
N PRO A 320 -23.28 -13.08 0.86
CA PRO A 320 -23.00 -14.51 0.65
C PRO A 320 -23.43 -15.02 -0.74
N LYS A 321 -22.90 -16.21 -1.11
CA LYS A 321 -22.86 -16.79 -2.47
C LYS A 321 -24.22 -17.11 -3.13
N GLU A 322 -25.36 -16.89 -2.47
CA GLU A 322 -26.67 -17.33 -2.98
C GLU A 322 -27.45 -16.26 -3.76
N CYS A 323 -27.05 -14.98 -3.72
CA CYS A 323 -27.64 -13.94 -4.58
C CYS A 323 -26.97 -13.89 -5.96
N SER A 324 -27.03 -14.99 -6.71
CA SER A 324 -26.56 -15.07 -8.10
C SER A 324 -27.70 -14.79 -9.07
N VAL A 325 -28.15 -13.52 -9.13
CA VAL A 325 -29.10 -13.10 -10.16
C VAL A 325 -28.65 -11.77 -10.76
N LEU A 326 -28.44 -11.82 -12.08
CA LEU A 326 -28.09 -10.75 -13.02
C LEU A 326 -26.66 -10.18 -13.00
N CYS A 327 -25.78 -10.88 -13.70
CA CYS A 327 -24.86 -10.21 -14.62
C CYS A 327 -24.94 -10.93 -15.98
N ARG A 328 -25.94 -10.55 -16.80
CA ARG A 328 -26.00 -10.87 -18.24
C ARG A 328 -25.69 -9.59 -19.01
N ARG A 329 -24.44 -9.45 -19.45
CA ARG A 329 -24.01 -9.37 -20.85
C ARG A 329 -22.52 -9.06 -20.90
#